data_AF-A0A4V1ZRS4-F1
#
_entry.id   AF-A0A4V1ZRS4-F1
#
_cell.length_a   1.000
_cell.length_b   1.000
_cell.length_c   1.000
_cell.angle_alpha   90.00
_cell.angle_beta   90.00
_cell.angle_gamma   90.00
#
_symmetry.space_group_name_H-M   'P 1'
#
loop_
_entity.id
_entity.type
_entity.pdbx_description
1 polymer ?
#
loop_
_entity_poly.entity_id
_entity_poly.type
_entity_poly.pdbx_seq_one_letter_code
_entity_poly.pdbx_strand_id
1 'polypeptide(L)'
;MTRWVILRTSGGQTLPLMRSLREAGFDVWSPAKPIRRVINAKTPTGTRLIDTEVPILPTFVFASEADLPNLGDIVEDMTSGRGCLHPAFSIFRYGGRIPIIGDAEVKGLREEEARTIAVLQAIRDAESYAEAEAIRIAAMQSEAARRRATKELERQQRAAIKEAEATQRAILRSQRITFEPGTVVEVAEMDAMVGVAGVVEASDGVHAWVRFGSCSWKIEGWRVSPSDSDTSAALGLAA
;
A
#
# COMPACT_ATOMS: atom_id res chain seq x y z
N MET A 1 15.47 -20.55 3.07
CA MET A 1 14.25 -19.71 3.10
C MET A 1 13.96 -19.30 1.68
N THR A 2 12.76 -19.56 1.18
CA THR A 2 12.40 -19.18 -0.19
C THR A 2 12.21 -17.67 -0.26
N ARG A 3 12.78 -17.07 -1.30
CA ARG A 3 12.68 -15.65 -1.60
C ARG A 3 12.04 -15.50 -2.96
N TRP A 4 11.19 -14.50 -3.10
CA TRP A 4 10.33 -14.32 -4.25
C TRP A 4 10.65 -13.00 -4.96
N VAL A 5 10.64 -13.01 -6.27
CA VAL A 5 10.60 -11.83 -7.13
C VAL A 5 9.22 -11.71 -7.76
N ILE A 6 8.81 -10.48 -8.07
CA ILE A 6 7.51 -10.23 -8.70
C ILE A 6 7.68 -10.11 -10.21
N LEU A 7 6.88 -10.89 -10.95
CA LEU A 7 6.63 -10.73 -12.36
C LEU A 7 5.30 -10.02 -12.58
N ARG A 8 5.26 -9.16 -13.58
CA ARG A 8 4.07 -8.41 -14.02
C ARG A 8 3.62 -8.88 -15.39
N THR A 9 2.33 -9.09 -15.55
CA THR A 9 1.69 -9.38 -16.83
C THR A 9 0.32 -8.71 -16.94
N SER A 10 -0.35 -8.85 -18.07
CA SER A 10 -1.74 -8.39 -18.22
C SER A 10 -2.68 -9.26 -17.36
N GLY A 11 -3.79 -8.67 -16.87
CA GLY A 11 -4.65 -9.35 -15.89
C GLY A 11 -5.15 -10.73 -16.32
N GLY A 12 -5.54 -10.87 -17.60
CA GLY A 12 -6.00 -12.14 -18.17
C GLY A 12 -4.91 -13.19 -18.39
N GLN A 13 -3.63 -12.80 -18.33
CA GLN A 13 -2.49 -13.69 -18.56
C GLN A 13 -1.82 -14.18 -17.27
N THR A 14 -2.29 -13.74 -16.09
CA THR A 14 -1.69 -14.10 -14.78
C THR A 14 -1.55 -15.62 -14.58
N LEU A 15 -2.66 -16.37 -14.69
CA LEU A 15 -2.65 -17.83 -14.51
C LEU A 15 -2.03 -18.58 -15.71
N PRO A 16 -2.30 -18.20 -16.98
CA PRO A 16 -1.57 -18.75 -18.12
C PRO A 16 -0.05 -18.63 -18.01
N LEU A 17 0.46 -17.46 -17.59
CA LEU A 17 1.89 -17.23 -17.39
C LEU A 17 2.46 -18.13 -16.30
N MET A 18 1.81 -18.15 -15.13
CA MET A 18 2.24 -19.01 -14.03
C MET A 18 2.31 -20.48 -14.44
N ARG A 19 1.29 -20.99 -15.16
CA ARG A 19 1.28 -22.39 -15.64
C ARG A 19 2.40 -22.65 -16.65
N SER A 20 2.55 -21.78 -17.64
CA SER A 20 3.58 -21.91 -18.67
C SER A 20 5.01 -21.88 -18.11
N LEU A 21 5.28 -21.00 -17.14
CA LEU A 21 6.58 -20.97 -16.45
C LEU A 21 6.78 -22.20 -15.56
N ARG A 22 5.75 -22.64 -14.83
CA ARG A 22 5.84 -23.86 -14.01
C ARG A 22 6.11 -25.10 -14.86
N GLU A 23 5.46 -25.22 -16.02
CA GLU A 23 5.68 -26.30 -16.99
C GLU A 23 7.11 -26.30 -17.55
N ALA A 24 7.73 -25.12 -17.65
CA ALA A 24 9.14 -24.98 -18.02
C ALA A 24 10.12 -25.24 -16.85
N GLY A 25 9.62 -25.60 -15.67
CA GLY A 25 10.44 -25.98 -14.50
C GLY A 25 10.80 -24.84 -13.56
N PHE A 26 10.24 -23.63 -13.75
CA PHE A 26 10.44 -22.51 -12.83
C PHE A 26 9.62 -22.69 -11.54
N ASP A 27 10.18 -22.30 -10.40
CA ASP A 27 9.45 -22.25 -9.14
C ASP A 27 8.63 -20.96 -9.08
N VAL A 28 7.41 -21.04 -9.63
CA VAL A 28 6.47 -19.91 -9.73
C VAL A 28 5.14 -20.21 -9.08
N TRP A 29 4.53 -19.17 -8.54
CA TRP A 29 3.23 -19.22 -7.88
C TRP A 29 2.48 -17.90 -8.07
N SER A 30 1.16 -17.98 -8.25
CA SER A 30 0.24 -16.85 -8.19
C SER A 30 -0.93 -17.28 -7.32
N PRO A 31 -1.34 -16.48 -6.32
CA PRO A 31 -2.50 -16.82 -5.50
C PRO A 31 -3.75 -16.85 -6.37
N ALA A 32 -4.46 -17.98 -6.36
CA ALA A 32 -5.68 -18.18 -7.12
C ALA A 32 -6.84 -18.57 -6.21
N LYS A 33 -8.06 -18.25 -6.65
CA LYS A 33 -9.28 -18.76 -6.02
C LYS A 33 -10.16 -19.42 -7.07
N PRO A 34 -10.74 -20.60 -6.79
CA PRO A 34 -11.74 -21.15 -7.68
C PRO A 34 -13.04 -20.35 -7.54
N ILE A 35 -13.74 -20.16 -8.65
CA ILE A 35 -15.08 -19.57 -8.71
C ILE A 35 -16.00 -20.48 -9.52
N ARG A 36 -17.26 -20.56 -9.10
CA ARG A 36 -18.34 -21.16 -9.88
C ARG A 36 -18.86 -20.13 -10.88
N ARG A 37 -18.66 -20.38 -12.17
CA ARG A 37 -19.19 -19.53 -13.24
C ARG A 37 -20.31 -20.26 -13.97
N VAL A 38 -21.44 -19.57 -14.16
CA VAL A 38 -22.48 -20.01 -15.09
C VAL A 38 -22.01 -19.69 -16.49
N ILE A 39 -21.93 -20.69 -17.35
CA ILE A 39 -21.69 -20.51 -18.78
C ILE A 39 -22.91 -20.94 -19.59
N ASN A 40 -23.13 -20.27 -20.71
CA ASN A 40 -24.16 -20.68 -21.66
C ASN A 40 -23.68 -21.93 -22.38
N ALA A 41 -24.38 -23.04 -22.17
CA ALA A 41 -24.10 -24.31 -22.83
C ALA A 41 -25.15 -24.55 -23.92
N LYS A 42 -24.75 -25.18 -25.02
CA LYS A 42 -25.68 -25.67 -26.06
C LYS A 42 -26.44 -26.93 -25.58
N THR A 43 -27.06 -26.85 -24.39
CA THR A 43 -27.86 -27.92 -23.77
C THR A 43 -29.32 -27.45 -23.64
N PRO A 44 -30.31 -28.36 -23.47
CA PRO A 44 -31.73 -27.99 -23.37
C PRO A 44 -32.06 -27.00 -22.23
N THR A 45 -31.30 -27.04 -21.14
CA THR A 45 -31.40 -26.13 -19.99
C THR A 45 -30.60 -24.82 -20.16
N GLY A 46 -29.87 -24.65 -21.27
CA GLY A 46 -29.17 -23.43 -21.68
C GLY A 46 -27.95 -23.01 -20.85
N THR A 47 -27.75 -23.58 -19.66
CA THR A 47 -26.69 -23.17 -18.73
C THR A 47 -25.99 -24.36 -18.07
N ARG A 48 -24.68 -24.22 -17.82
CA ARG A 48 -23.88 -25.16 -17.03
C ARG A 48 -22.98 -24.39 -16.06
N LEU A 49 -22.83 -24.91 -14.85
CA LEU A 49 -21.85 -24.43 -13.88
C LEU A 49 -20.49 -25.06 -14.17
N ILE A 50 -19.45 -24.22 -14.27
CA ILE A 50 -18.05 -24.65 -14.37
C ILE A 50 -17.26 -24.00 -13.23
N ASP A 51 -16.43 -24.81 -12.57
CA ASP A 51 -15.43 -24.33 -11.63
C ASP A 51 -14.22 -23.82 -12.43
N THR A 52 -13.90 -22.54 -12.26
CA THR A 52 -12.77 -21.88 -12.96
C THR A 52 -11.90 -21.17 -11.94
N GLU A 53 -10.59 -21.25 -12.08
CA GLU A 53 -9.66 -20.48 -11.25
C GLU A 53 -9.55 -19.04 -11.73
N VAL A 54 -9.57 -18.10 -10.81
CA VAL A 54 -9.27 -16.69 -11.07
C VAL A 54 -8.17 -16.22 -10.12
N PRO A 55 -7.25 -15.35 -10.57
CA PRO A 55 -6.20 -14.83 -9.70
C PRO A 55 -6.83 -13.98 -8.59
N ILE A 56 -6.36 -14.16 -7.35
CA ILE A 56 -6.70 -13.27 -6.23
C ILE A 56 -6.04 -11.91 -6.46
N LEU A 57 -4.81 -11.94 -6.95
CA LEU A 57 -3.99 -10.77 -7.25
C LEU A 57 -3.68 -10.73 -8.76
N PRO A 58 -4.59 -10.20 -9.60
CA PRO A 58 -4.36 -10.15 -11.04
C PRO A 58 -3.13 -9.32 -11.37
N THR A 59 -2.49 -9.61 -12.50
CA THR A 59 -1.27 -8.98 -13.04
C THR A 59 0.05 -9.39 -12.37
N PHE A 60 0.01 -10.14 -11.26
CA PHE A 60 1.21 -10.47 -10.50
C PHE A 60 1.45 -11.97 -10.40
N VAL A 61 2.68 -12.40 -10.68
CA VAL A 61 3.16 -13.78 -10.46
C VAL A 61 4.43 -13.70 -9.62
N PHE A 62 4.56 -14.55 -8.61
CA PHE A 62 5.76 -14.67 -7.79
C PHE A 62 6.63 -15.78 -8.36
N ALA A 63 7.91 -15.50 -8.55
CA ALA A 63 8.91 -16.47 -8.99
C ALA A 63 10.03 -16.57 -7.96
N SER A 64 10.69 -17.71 -7.83
CA SER A 64 11.84 -17.86 -6.97
C SER A 64 12.97 -16.90 -7.37
N GLU A 65 13.63 -16.29 -6.39
CA GLU A 65 14.82 -15.45 -6.63
C GLU A 65 15.92 -16.23 -7.37
N ALA A 66 16.02 -17.54 -7.14
CA ALA A 66 17.01 -18.39 -7.80
C ALA A 66 16.84 -18.44 -9.32
N ASP A 67 15.62 -18.23 -9.81
CA ASP A 67 15.28 -18.27 -11.24
C ASP A 67 15.47 -16.91 -11.92
N LEU A 68 15.84 -15.86 -11.17
CA LEU A 68 15.92 -14.49 -11.68
C LEU A 68 16.83 -14.31 -12.91
N PRO A 69 18.04 -14.90 -12.99
CA PRO A 69 18.89 -14.79 -14.18
C PRO A 69 18.19 -15.34 -15.43
N ASN A 70 17.65 -16.55 -15.34
CA ASN A 70 16.96 -17.23 -16.43
C ASN A 70 15.70 -16.46 -16.88
N LEU A 71 14.97 -15.88 -15.93
CA LEU A 71 13.81 -15.03 -16.24
C LEU A 71 14.23 -13.72 -16.93
N GLY A 72 15.42 -13.20 -16.64
CA GLY A 72 16.02 -12.06 -17.34
C GLY A 72 16.28 -12.37 -18.81
N ASP A 73 16.87 -13.52 -19.10
CA ASP A 73 17.16 -13.98 -20.47
C ASP A 73 15.86 -14.12 -21.29
N ILE A 74 14.80 -14.68 -20.69
CA ILE A 74 13.48 -14.79 -21.33
C ILE A 74 12.90 -13.42 -21.67
N VAL A 75 13.05 -12.43 -20.77
CA VAL A 75 12.58 -11.06 -21.02
C VAL A 75 13.37 -10.41 -22.15
N GLU A 76 14.68 -10.62 -22.21
CA GLU A 76 15.54 -10.11 -23.28
C GLU A 76 15.16 -10.72 -24.64
N ASP A 77 14.94 -12.03 -24.69
CA ASP A 77 14.50 -12.74 -25.90
C ASP A 77 13.15 -12.22 -26.41
N MET A 78 12.18 -12.00 -25.51
CA MET A 78 10.88 -11.39 -25.83
C MET A 78 11.05 -10.01 -26.46
N THR A 79 11.92 -9.16 -25.90
CA THR A 79 12.15 -7.81 -26.43
C THR A 79 12.92 -7.80 -27.74
N SER A 80 13.74 -8.84 -27.98
CA SER A 80 14.53 -9.01 -29.20
C SER A 80 13.71 -9.59 -30.37
N GLY A 81 12.44 -9.95 -30.16
CA GLY A 81 11.59 -10.56 -31.17
C GLY A 81 11.96 -12.02 -31.50
N ARG A 82 12.82 -12.65 -30.71
CA ARG A 82 13.01 -14.11 -30.76
C ARG A 82 11.76 -14.71 -30.12
N GLY A 83 10.90 -15.36 -30.92
CA GLY A 83 9.60 -15.84 -30.46
C GLY A 83 9.68 -16.51 -29.08
N CYS A 84 8.85 -16.06 -28.14
CA CYS A 84 8.83 -16.58 -26.78
C CYS A 84 7.65 -17.53 -26.59
N LEU A 85 7.90 -18.66 -25.92
CA LEU A 85 6.88 -19.67 -25.60
C LEU A 85 5.95 -19.24 -24.45
N HIS A 86 6.33 -18.21 -23.70
CA HIS A 86 5.60 -17.74 -22.53
C HIS A 86 4.72 -16.52 -22.86
N PRO A 87 3.58 -16.34 -22.18
CA PRO A 87 2.83 -15.09 -22.23
C PRO A 87 3.71 -13.89 -21.85
N ALA A 88 3.51 -12.74 -22.49
CA ALA A 88 4.33 -11.56 -22.24
C ALA A 88 4.32 -11.14 -20.76
N PHE A 89 5.51 -10.90 -20.19
CA PHE A 89 5.70 -10.44 -18.83
C PHE A 89 6.91 -9.52 -18.69
N SER A 90 7.02 -8.88 -17.53
CA SER A 90 8.16 -8.04 -17.14
C SER A 90 8.51 -8.29 -15.68
N ILE A 91 9.78 -8.12 -15.30
CA ILE A 91 10.19 -8.16 -13.90
C ILE A 91 9.81 -6.82 -13.24
N PHE A 92 9.09 -6.87 -12.11
CA PHE A 92 8.70 -5.66 -11.39
C PHE A 92 9.93 -4.95 -10.84
N ARG A 93 10.00 -3.64 -11.06
CA ARG A 93 11.08 -2.77 -10.58
C ARG A 93 10.50 -1.59 -9.83
N TYR A 94 11.12 -1.23 -8.70
CA TYR A 94 10.77 -0.05 -7.90
C TYR A 94 12.06 0.69 -7.54
N GLY A 95 12.14 1.97 -7.89
CA GLY A 95 13.37 2.76 -7.68
C GLY A 95 14.61 2.18 -8.39
N GLY A 96 14.43 1.58 -9.57
CA GLY A 96 15.51 0.93 -10.34
C GLY A 96 15.97 -0.43 -9.80
N ARG A 97 15.41 -0.91 -8.69
CA ARG A 97 15.76 -2.18 -8.05
C ARG A 97 14.66 -3.22 -8.22
N ILE A 98 15.01 -4.50 -8.13
CA ILE A 98 14.07 -5.62 -8.10
C ILE A 98 13.80 -5.92 -6.63
N PRO A 99 12.56 -5.75 -6.12
CA PRO A 99 12.25 -6.10 -4.75
C PRO A 99 12.28 -7.62 -4.57
N ILE A 100 12.94 -8.07 -3.49
CA ILE A 100 12.99 -9.46 -3.08
C ILE A 100 12.11 -9.60 -1.85
N ILE A 101 11.14 -10.50 -1.92
CA ILE A 101 10.07 -10.70 -0.95
C ILE A 101 10.34 -11.98 -0.17
N GLY A 102 10.32 -11.91 1.15
CA GLY A 102 10.43 -13.10 1.99
C GLY A 102 9.16 -13.95 1.96
N ASP A 103 9.27 -15.27 2.14
CA ASP A 103 8.10 -16.16 2.19
C ASP A 103 7.06 -15.76 3.26
N ALA A 104 7.51 -15.18 4.37
CA ALA A 104 6.64 -14.67 5.44
C ALA A 104 5.71 -13.54 4.96
N GLU A 105 6.14 -12.72 3.99
CA GLU A 105 5.35 -11.59 3.47
C GLU A 105 4.21 -12.07 2.56
N VAL A 106 4.38 -13.21 1.88
CA VAL A 106 3.33 -13.83 1.05
C VAL A 106 2.46 -14.81 1.83
N LYS A 107 2.77 -15.08 3.10
CA LYS A 107 2.05 -16.02 3.95
C LYS A 107 0.54 -15.74 4.00
N GLY A 108 0.15 -14.47 4.15
CA GLY A 108 -1.26 -14.09 4.19
C GLY A 108 -2.02 -14.41 2.89
N LEU A 109 -1.35 -14.32 1.73
CA LEU A 109 -1.93 -14.69 0.44
C LEU A 109 -2.11 -16.21 0.31
N ARG A 110 -1.14 -17.00 0.81
CA ARG A 110 -1.25 -18.47 0.86
C ARG A 110 -2.36 -18.93 1.79
N GLU A 111 -2.49 -18.30 2.96
CA GLU A 111 -3.56 -18.60 3.92
C GLU A 111 -4.96 -18.31 3.33
N GLU A 112 -5.09 -17.22 2.55
CA GLU A 112 -6.35 -16.87 1.88
C GLU A 112 -6.71 -17.84 0.74
N GLU A 113 -5.72 -18.24 -0.06
CA GLU A 113 -5.87 -19.28 -1.08
C GLU A 113 -6.30 -20.60 -0.44
N ALA A 114 -5.58 -21.08 0.59
CA ALA A 114 -5.89 -22.32 1.30
C ALA A 114 -7.29 -22.29 1.92
N ARG A 115 -7.69 -21.17 2.54
CA ARG A 115 -9.03 -20.98 3.09
C ARG A 115 -10.11 -21.10 2.01
N THR A 116 -9.89 -20.47 0.86
CA THR A 116 -10.88 -20.49 -0.23
C THR A 116 -11.03 -21.88 -0.83
N ILE A 117 -9.91 -22.58 -0.99
CA ILE A 117 -9.89 -23.99 -1.42
C ILE A 117 -10.64 -24.86 -0.42
N ALA A 118 -10.37 -24.71 0.89
CA ALA A 118 -11.03 -25.48 1.94
C ALA A 118 -12.55 -25.26 1.98
N VAL A 119 -13.03 -24.02 1.83
CA VAL A 119 -14.47 -23.72 1.76
C VAL A 119 -15.11 -24.42 0.56
N LEU A 120 -14.46 -24.40 -0.60
CA LEU A 120 -15.00 -25.03 -1.80
C LEU A 120 -14.96 -26.56 -1.75
N GLN A 121 -13.92 -27.14 -1.13
CA GLN A 121 -13.86 -28.56 -0.83
C GLN A 121 -15.02 -28.95 0.11
N ALA A 122 -15.22 -28.23 1.22
CA ALA A 122 -16.33 -28.47 2.13
C ALA A 122 -17.71 -28.35 1.44
N ILE A 123 -17.88 -27.41 0.52
CA ILE A 123 -19.11 -27.29 -0.29
C ILE A 123 -19.28 -28.48 -1.25
N ARG A 124 -18.19 -29.05 -1.78
CA ARG A 124 -18.24 -30.22 -2.67
C ARG A 124 -18.49 -31.51 -1.89
N ASP A 125 -17.96 -31.61 -0.68
CA ASP A 125 -18.05 -32.78 0.18
C ASP A 125 -19.39 -32.83 0.96
N ALA A 126 -20.15 -31.74 0.96
CA ALA A 126 -21.48 -31.68 1.58
C ALA A 126 -22.44 -32.68 0.93
N GLU A 127 -23.07 -33.52 1.75
CA GLU A 127 -24.00 -34.57 1.30
C GLU A 127 -25.35 -33.98 0.89
N SER A 128 -25.71 -32.84 1.46
CA SER A 128 -26.96 -32.14 1.16
C SER A 128 -26.77 -30.70 0.70
N TYR A 129 -27.75 -30.21 -0.07
CA TYR A 129 -27.83 -28.81 -0.46
C TYR A 129 -27.92 -27.87 0.75
N ALA A 130 -28.65 -28.29 1.79
CA ALA A 130 -28.82 -27.50 3.01
C ALA A 130 -27.49 -27.32 3.76
N GLU A 131 -26.68 -28.37 3.85
CA GLU A 131 -25.33 -28.30 4.42
C GLU A 131 -24.39 -27.42 3.58
N ALA A 132 -24.40 -27.58 2.26
CA ALA A 132 -23.61 -26.75 1.36
C ALA A 132 -23.95 -25.26 1.51
N GLU A 133 -25.23 -24.92 1.63
CA GLU A 133 -25.69 -23.55 1.84
C GLU A 133 -25.32 -23.04 3.24
N ALA A 134 -25.42 -23.87 4.28
CA ALA A 134 -24.99 -23.50 5.63
C ALA A 134 -23.49 -23.18 5.69
N ILE A 135 -22.64 -23.99 5.04
CA ILE A 135 -21.19 -23.75 4.92
C ILE A 135 -20.93 -22.42 4.22
N ARG A 136 -21.65 -22.14 3.13
CA ARG A 136 -21.52 -20.90 2.36
C ARG A 136 -21.89 -19.67 3.18
N ILE A 137 -23.02 -19.71 3.89
CA ILE A 137 -23.50 -18.63 4.76
C ILE A 137 -22.48 -18.39 5.89
N ALA A 138 -22.00 -19.45 6.54
CA ALA A 138 -21.00 -19.35 7.61
C ALA A 138 -19.69 -18.73 7.10
N ALA A 139 -19.20 -19.14 5.94
CA ALA A 139 -18.01 -18.56 5.32
C ALA A 139 -18.19 -17.05 5.06
N MET A 140 -19.34 -16.64 4.51
CA MET A 140 -19.65 -15.23 4.25
C MET A 140 -19.74 -14.40 5.54
N GLN A 141 -20.34 -14.94 6.60
CA GLN A 141 -20.41 -14.29 7.91
C GLN A 141 -19.03 -14.12 8.54
N SER A 142 -18.16 -15.14 8.43
CA SER A 142 -16.79 -15.07 8.95
C SER A 142 -15.96 -13.98 8.25
N GLU A 143 -16.12 -13.83 6.93
CA GLU A 143 -15.43 -12.81 6.16
C GLU A 143 -15.94 -11.40 6.51
N ALA A 144 -17.26 -11.23 6.65
CA ALA A 144 -17.86 -9.96 7.06
C ALA A 144 -17.41 -9.54 8.46
N ALA A 145 -17.31 -10.50 9.40
CA ALA A 145 -16.79 -10.25 10.74
C ALA A 145 -15.31 -9.79 10.70
N ARG A 146 -14.46 -10.44 9.90
CA ARG A 146 -13.06 -10.04 9.70
C ARG A 146 -12.96 -8.61 9.17
N ARG A 147 -13.72 -8.27 8.12
CA ARG A 147 -13.73 -6.92 7.53
C ARG A 147 -14.17 -5.86 8.54
N ARG A 148 -15.13 -6.17 9.43
CA ARG A 148 -15.54 -5.26 10.51
C ARG A 148 -14.43 -5.06 11.54
N ALA A 149 -13.77 -6.14 11.96
CA ALA A 149 -12.67 -6.07 12.92
C ALA A 149 -11.49 -5.22 12.40
N THR A 150 -11.09 -5.40 11.13
CA THR A 150 -10.02 -4.59 10.52
C THR A 150 -10.39 -3.10 10.46
N LYS A 151 -11.62 -2.77 10.04
CA LYS A 151 -12.09 -1.38 9.99
C LYS A 151 -12.14 -0.72 11.37
N GLU A 152 -12.53 -1.48 12.39
CA GLU A 152 -12.56 -0.97 13.76
C GLU A 152 -11.14 -0.69 14.26
N LEU A 153 -10.18 -1.57 13.97
CA LEU A 153 -8.77 -1.34 14.30
C LEU A 153 -8.22 -0.10 13.60
N GLU A 154 -8.47 0.07 12.30
CA GLU A 154 -8.06 1.27 11.55
C GLU A 154 -8.68 2.55 12.15
N ARG A 155 -9.95 2.49 12.55
CA ARG A 155 -10.64 3.59 13.20
C ARG A 155 -9.99 3.93 14.55
N GLN A 156 -9.67 2.92 15.35
CA GLN A 156 -8.97 3.10 16.63
C GLN A 156 -7.59 3.70 16.44
N GLN A 157 -6.81 3.22 15.46
CA GLN A 157 -5.50 3.78 15.12
C GLN A 157 -5.61 5.26 14.72
N ARG A 158 -6.56 5.60 13.86
CA ARG A 158 -6.78 7.00 13.44
C ARG A 158 -7.23 7.88 14.60
N ALA A 159 -8.06 7.37 15.50
CA ALA A 159 -8.48 8.08 16.71
C ALA A 159 -7.28 8.33 17.64
N ALA A 160 -6.44 7.32 17.87
CA ALA A 160 -5.24 7.43 18.68
C ALA A 160 -4.22 8.43 18.12
N ILE A 161 -3.99 8.42 16.80
CA ILE A 161 -3.11 9.41 16.13
C ILE A 161 -3.67 10.82 16.34
N LYS A 162 -4.97 11.04 16.10
CA LYS A 162 -5.60 12.35 16.31
C LYS A 162 -5.54 12.81 17.76
N GLU A 163 -5.71 11.91 18.71
CA GLU A 163 -5.61 12.21 20.15
C GLU A 163 -4.17 12.59 20.54
N ALA A 164 -3.17 11.87 20.02
CA ALA A 164 -1.76 12.19 20.22
C ALA A 164 -1.41 13.56 19.63
N GLU A 165 -1.83 13.85 18.40
CA GLU A 165 -1.65 15.16 17.74
C GLU A 165 -2.35 16.28 18.53
N ALA A 166 -3.57 16.06 19.00
CA ALA A 166 -4.31 17.03 19.81
C ALA A 166 -3.59 17.32 21.14
N THR A 167 -3.05 16.28 21.78
CA THR A 167 -2.27 16.40 23.02
C THR A 167 -0.97 17.17 22.78
N GLN A 168 -0.25 16.86 21.70
CA GLN A 168 0.97 17.58 21.32
C GLN A 168 0.67 19.06 21.03
N ARG A 169 -0.40 19.36 20.29
CA ARG A 169 -0.85 20.74 20.04
C ARG A 169 -1.25 21.46 21.32
N ALA A 170 -1.89 20.78 22.28
CA ALA A 170 -2.23 21.37 23.57
C ALA A 170 -0.97 21.72 24.39
N ILE A 171 0.04 20.84 24.37
CA ILE A 171 1.34 21.11 25.01
C ILE A 171 2.01 22.33 24.35
N LEU A 172 2.10 22.38 23.02
CA LEU A 172 2.69 23.51 22.30
C LEU A 172 1.94 24.82 22.58
N ARG A 173 0.61 24.80 22.59
CA ARG A 173 -0.21 25.98 22.94
C ARG A 173 0.00 26.48 24.37
N SER A 174 0.40 25.60 25.28
CA SER A 174 0.69 25.98 26.67
C SER A 174 2.07 26.62 26.85
N GLN A 175 2.99 26.41 25.90
CA GLN A 175 4.31 27.04 25.92
C GLN A 175 4.15 28.51 25.50
N ARG A 176 4.46 29.43 26.42
CA ARG A 176 4.55 30.85 26.11
C ARG A 176 5.91 31.14 25.49
N ILE A 177 5.93 31.50 24.21
CA ILE A 177 7.15 31.86 23.49
C ILE A 177 7.09 33.36 23.22
N THR A 178 8.02 34.09 23.84
CA THR A 178 8.17 35.53 23.61
C THR A 178 9.29 35.74 22.60
N PHE A 179 9.03 36.57 21.60
CA PHE A 179 10.01 36.95 20.58
C PHE A 179 10.36 38.43 20.74
N GLU A 180 11.64 38.77 20.57
CA GLU A 180 12.07 40.16 20.52
C GLU A 180 11.61 40.81 19.18
N PRO A 181 11.06 42.04 19.19
CA PRO A 181 10.75 42.77 17.97
C PRO A 181 11.97 42.88 17.05
N GLY A 182 11.77 42.63 15.76
CA GLY A 182 12.83 42.60 14.74
C GLY A 182 13.38 41.20 14.46
N THR A 183 13.06 40.19 15.28
CA THR A 183 13.50 38.80 15.03
C THR A 183 12.88 38.25 13.75
N VAL A 184 13.71 37.63 12.89
CA VAL A 184 13.21 36.89 11.72
C VAL A 184 12.70 35.52 12.17
N VAL A 185 11.43 35.25 11.91
CA VAL A 185 10.78 33.99 12.23
C VAL A 185 10.22 33.35 10.97
N GLU A 186 10.11 32.03 10.98
CA GLU A 186 9.51 31.22 9.94
C GLU A 186 8.24 30.58 10.47
N VAL A 187 7.19 30.52 9.65
CA VAL A 187 5.95 29.83 10.03
C VAL A 187 6.17 28.32 9.92
N ALA A 188 6.17 27.63 11.04
CA ALA A 188 6.37 26.18 11.13
C ALA A 188 5.06 25.39 10.90
N GLU A 189 3.90 25.90 11.33
CA GLU A 189 2.62 25.17 11.21
C GLU A 189 1.45 26.08 10.80
N MET A 190 1.22 26.22 9.49
CA MET A 190 0.01 26.80 8.91
C MET A 190 -0.07 26.44 7.42
N ASP A 191 -0.99 25.57 6.99
CA ASP A 191 -1.01 24.98 5.63
C ASP A 191 -0.70 25.95 4.47
N ALA A 192 -1.19 27.20 4.54
CA ALA A 192 -0.99 28.20 3.49
C ALA A 192 0.33 28.97 3.55
N MET A 193 1.07 28.92 4.66
CA MET A 193 2.23 29.77 4.93
C MET A 193 3.43 29.02 5.54
N VAL A 194 3.40 27.68 5.64
CA VAL A 194 4.57 26.92 6.11
C VAL A 194 5.80 27.28 5.28
N GLY A 195 6.89 27.61 5.97
CA GLY A 195 8.16 27.97 5.36
C GLY A 195 8.30 29.44 4.98
N VAL A 196 7.26 30.25 5.17
CA VAL A 196 7.32 31.68 4.89
C VAL A 196 7.99 32.40 6.05
N ALA A 197 9.09 33.10 5.75
CA ALA A 197 9.78 33.95 6.71
C ALA A 197 9.13 35.33 6.84
N GLY A 198 9.10 35.88 8.05
CA GLY A 198 8.61 37.21 8.36
C GLY A 198 9.34 37.80 9.55
N VAL A 199 9.11 39.09 9.82
CA VAL A 199 9.77 39.81 10.93
C VAL A 199 8.76 40.05 12.04
N VAL A 200 9.10 39.69 13.27
CA VAL A 200 8.24 39.94 14.44
C VAL A 200 8.17 41.44 14.72
N GLU A 201 6.96 41.99 14.80
CA GLU A 201 6.71 43.38 15.19
C GLU A 201 6.46 43.51 16.70
N ALA A 202 5.71 42.55 17.26
CA ALA A 202 5.39 42.48 18.68
C ALA A 202 5.01 41.04 19.08
N SER A 203 5.14 40.69 20.35
CA SER A 203 4.69 39.41 20.90
C SER A 203 4.07 39.60 22.29
N ASP A 204 2.99 38.87 22.58
CA ASP A 204 2.35 38.81 23.91
C ASP A 204 2.62 37.48 24.63
N GLY A 205 3.52 36.66 24.09
CA GLY A 205 3.86 35.31 24.56
C GLY A 205 2.93 34.21 24.04
N VAL A 206 1.66 34.50 23.74
CA VAL A 206 0.70 33.55 23.16
C VAL A 206 0.58 33.74 21.65
N HIS A 207 0.68 34.98 21.20
CA HIS A 207 0.66 35.40 19.81
C HIS A 207 1.89 36.25 19.49
N ALA A 208 2.29 36.19 18.22
CA ALA A 208 3.24 37.09 17.60
C ALA A 208 2.53 37.81 16.44
N TRP A 209 2.77 39.11 16.34
CA TRP A 209 2.43 39.89 15.13
C TRP A 209 3.63 39.83 14.22
N VAL A 210 3.48 39.14 13.09
CA VAL A 210 4.56 38.89 12.15
C VAL A 210 4.25 39.60 10.84
N ARG A 211 5.20 40.42 10.38
CA ARG A 211 5.11 41.13 9.11
C ARG A 211 5.70 40.29 7.98
N PHE A 212 4.88 40.06 6.97
CA PHE A 212 5.23 39.43 5.70
C PHE A 212 5.12 40.48 4.59
N GLY A 213 6.25 41.05 4.18
CA GLY A 213 6.27 42.17 3.23
C GLY A 213 5.55 43.41 3.79
N SER A 214 4.42 43.77 3.20
CA SER A 214 3.59 44.92 3.59
C SER A 214 2.39 44.57 4.49
N CYS A 215 2.17 43.29 4.79
CA CYS A 215 1.04 42.83 5.61
C CYS A 215 1.52 42.32 6.97
N SER A 216 0.78 42.62 8.03
CA SER A 216 1.03 42.10 9.38
C SER A 216 -0.08 41.14 9.78
N TRP A 217 0.29 39.97 10.28
CA TRP A 217 -0.63 38.89 10.64
C TRP A 217 -0.40 38.50 12.10
N LYS A 218 -1.51 38.28 12.82
CA LYS A 218 -1.46 37.74 14.18
C LYS A 218 -1.41 36.21 14.09
N ILE A 219 -0.30 35.64 14.52
CA ILE A 219 -0.04 34.19 14.50
C ILE A 219 0.15 33.70 15.93
N GLU A 220 -0.29 32.48 16.24
CA GLU A 220 -0.02 31.85 17.54
C GLU A 220 1.49 31.61 17.68
N GLY A 221 2.11 32.03 18.80
CA GLY A 221 3.57 32.04 18.98
C GLY A 221 4.22 30.66 18.84
N TRP A 222 3.50 29.58 19.16
CA TRP A 222 3.97 28.21 18.99
C TRP A 222 4.03 27.73 17.53
N ARG A 223 3.44 28.48 16.58
CA ARG A 223 3.47 28.17 15.14
C ARG A 223 4.61 28.84 14.39
N VAL A 224 5.41 29.66 15.06
CA VAL A 224 6.55 30.35 14.47
C VAL A 224 7.82 29.92 15.17
N SER A 225 8.88 29.70 14.41
CA SER A 225 10.21 29.37 14.93
C SER A 225 11.21 30.42 14.47
N PRO A 226 12.27 30.73 15.25
CA PRO A 226 13.37 31.55 14.76
C PRO A 226 13.90 30.97 13.43
N SER A 227 14.09 31.80 12.41
CA SER A 227 14.67 31.33 11.15
C SER A 227 16.19 31.21 11.31
N ASP A 228 16.77 30.09 10.88
CA ASP A 228 18.21 29.84 10.98
C ASP A 228 19.06 30.80 10.12
N SER A 229 18.42 31.62 9.27
CA SER A 229 19.09 32.57 8.39
C SER A 229 19.97 33.60 9.12
N ASP A 230 19.63 33.95 10.36
CA ASP A 230 20.44 34.88 11.18
C ASP A 230 21.73 34.25 11.73
N THR A 231 21.81 32.92 11.81
CA THR A 231 23.03 32.24 12.26
C THR A 231 24.16 32.38 11.24
N SER A 232 23.84 32.57 9.95
CA SER A 232 24.85 32.75 8.90
C SER A 232 25.47 34.17 8.88
N ALA A 233 24.72 35.20 9.32
CA ALA A 233 25.21 36.57 9.37
C ALA A 233 26.19 36.81 10.53
N ALA A 234 26.04 36.09 11.64
CA ALA A 234 26.95 36.18 12.79
C ALA A 234 28.30 35.44 12.59
N LEU A 235 28.39 34.52 11.62
CA LEU A 235 29.62 33.77 11.30
C LEU A 235 30.42 34.37 10.12
N GLY A 236 29.96 35.48 9.53
CA GLY A 236 30.49 36.08 8.31
C GLY A 236 31.18 37.44 8.46
N LEU A 237 31.84 37.72 9.59
CA LEU A 237 32.61 38.96 9.80
C LEU A 237 33.99 38.68 10.42
N ALA A 238 34.83 37.99 9.65
CA ALA A 238 36.30 38.03 9.77
C ALA A 238 36.92 37.54 8.44
N ALA A 239 36.93 38.42 7.44
CA ALA A 239 37.83 38.35 6.29
C ALA A 239 38.38 39.76 6.03
#